data_AF-A0A961CAJ1-F1
#
_entry.id   AF-A0A961CAJ1-F1
#
_cell.length_a   1.000
_cell.length_b   1.000
_cell.length_c   1.000
_cell.angle_alpha   90.00
_cell.angle_beta   90.00
_cell.angle_gamma   90.00
#
_symmetry.space_group_name_H-M   'P 1'
#
loop_
_entity.id
_entity.type
_entity.pdbx_description
1 polymer ?
#
loop_
_entity_poly.entity_id
_entity_poly.type
_entity_poly.pdbx_seq_one_letter_code
_entity_poly.pdbx_strand_id
1 'polypeptide(L)'
;AALAEQAGIPRCRIMVDDGLDLGKTEQQSLELLRSSEELSALGYPSFLSASNKRFLGELLGTAVGDRRMASHAAHALGITKGCRILRAHDVRGARRTATMIESILEVAADFEGSDPTVNPLNAATTAAGR
;
A
#
# COMPACT_ATOMS: atom_id res chain seq x y z
N ALA A 1 -12.87 13.81 -5.32
CA ALA A 1 -12.40 15.07 -4.70
C ALA A 1 -13.14 16.30 -5.20
N ALA A 2 -13.19 16.60 -6.51
CA ALA A 2 -13.80 17.82 -7.06
C ALA A 2 -15.19 18.19 -6.48
N LEU A 3 -16.12 17.23 -6.34
CA LEU A 3 -17.43 17.46 -5.72
C LEU A 3 -17.35 17.95 -4.25
N ALA A 4 -16.37 17.47 -3.48
CA ALA A 4 -16.13 17.90 -2.10
C ALA A 4 -15.52 19.31 -2.05
N GLU A 5 -14.59 19.62 -2.95
CA GLU A 5 -14.01 20.97 -3.09
C GLU A 5 -15.07 21.98 -3.52
N GLN A 6 -15.97 21.62 -4.46
CA GLN A 6 -17.13 22.43 -4.87
C GLN A 6 -18.13 22.64 -3.73
N ALA A 7 -18.29 21.66 -2.83
CA ALA A 7 -19.08 21.79 -1.60
C ALA A 7 -18.38 22.61 -0.49
N GLY A 8 -17.22 23.21 -0.77
CA GLY A 8 -16.48 24.07 0.17
C GLY A 8 -15.58 23.32 1.15
N ILE A 9 -15.35 22.01 0.96
CA ILE A 9 -14.40 21.26 1.80
C ILE A 9 -12.98 21.61 1.33
N PRO A 10 -12.13 22.20 2.18
CA PRO A 10 -10.78 22.58 1.79
C PRO A 10 -9.93 21.35 1.53
N ARG A 11 -9.05 21.42 0.52
CA ARG A 11 -8.18 20.32 0.07
C ARG A 11 -7.47 19.58 1.21
N CYS A 12 -6.98 20.30 2.22
CA CYS A 12 -6.28 19.75 3.38
C CYS A 12 -7.16 18.86 4.30
N ARG A 13 -8.48 18.80 4.07
CA ARG A 13 -9.42 17.90 4.76
C ARG A 13 -9.90 16.74 3.88
N ILE A 14 -9.33 16.59 2.68
CA ILE A 14 -9.68 15.52 1.73
C ILE A 14 -8.55 14.49 1.70
N MET A 15 -8.91 13.22 1.88
CA MET A 15 -8.06 12.06 1.64
C MET A 15 -8.75 11.13 0.62
N VAL A 16 -8.01 10.19 0.04
CA VAL A 16 -8.53 9.20 -0.92
C VAL A 16 -8.26 7.77 -0.43
N ASP A 17 -9.26 6.89 -0.53
CA ASP A 17 -9.20 5.46 -0.19
C ASP A 17 -9.48 4.66 -1.48
N ASP A 18 -8.72 3.60 -1.73
CA ASP A 18 -8.96 2.68 -2.84
C ASP A 18 -10.24 1.84 -2.63
N GLY A 19 -10.69 1.73 -1.39
CA GLY A 19 -11.85 0.98 -0.98
C GLY A 19 -11.69 -0.51 -1.26
N LEU A 20 -10.53 -1.10 -0.93
CA LEU A 20 -10.31 -2.55 -1.03
C LEU A 20 -11.51 -3.35 -0.51
N ASP A 21 -11.92 -4.41 -1.21
CA ASP A 21 -13.01 -5.32 -0.79
C ASP A 21 -14.40 -4.63 -0.63
N LEU A 22 -14.56 -3.36 -1.01
CA LEU A 22 -15.86 -2.67 -1.05
C LEU A 22 -16.50 -2.87 -2.43
N GLY A 23 -17.33 -3.92 -2.55
CA GLY A 23 -18.02 -4.28 -3.78
C GLY A 23 -17.10 -4.84 -4.88
N LYS A 24 -15.94 -5.40 -4.48
CA LYS A 24 -14.86 -5.84 -5.38
C LYS A 24 -14.54 -7.32 -5.18
N THR A 25 -14.03 -7.98 -6.22
CA THR A 25 -13.45 -9.32 -6.10
C THR A 25 -12.07 -9.30 -5.44
N GLU A 26 -11.49 -10.47 -5.15
CA GLU A 26 -10.12 -10.58 -4.65
C GLU A 26 -9.12 -9.96 -5.63
N GLN A 27 -9.26 -10.30 -6.91
CA GLN A 27 -8.36 -9.90 -7.99
C GLN A 27 -8.43 -8.38 -8.21
N GLN A 28 -9.63 -7.80 -8.15
CA GLN A 28 -9.82 -6.35 -8.19
C GLN A 28 -9.23 -5.63 -6.97
N SER A 29 -9.29 -6.25 -5.78
CA SER A 29 -8.70 -5.69 -4.57
C SER A 29 -7.16 -5.81 -4.58
N LEU A 30 -6.62 -6.91 -5.11
CA LEU A 30 -5.19 -7.06 -5.36
C LEU A 30 -4.68 -6.03 -6.36
N GLU A 31 -5.40 -5.80 -7.45
CA GLU A 31 -5.00 -4.85 -8.49
C GLU A 31 -4.92 -3.42 -7.96
N LEU A 32 -5.89 -3.00 -7.14
CA LEU A 32 -5.84 -1.69 -6.47
C LEU A 32 -4.69 -1.55 -5.47
N LEU A 33 -4.42 -2.62 -4.71
CA LEU A 33 -3.25 -2.66 -3.82
C LEU A 33 -1.93 -2.65 -4.60
N ARG A 34 -1.90 -3.26 -5.79
CA ARG A 34 -0.74 -3.27 -6.70
C ARG A 34 -0.46 -1.89 -7.30
N SER A 35 -1.51 -1.14 -7.64
CA SER A 35 -1.49 0.20 -8.25
C SER A 35 -1.69 1.35 -7.23
N SER A 36 -1.34 1.15 -5.96
CA SER A 36 -1.51 2.18 -4.91
C SER A 36 -0.71 3.47 -5.16
N GLU A 37 0.30 3.45 -6.03
CA GLU A 37 1.02 4.64 -6.50
C GLU A 37 0.13 5.56 -7.34
N GLU A 38 -0.80 5.01 -8.14
CA GLU A 38 -1.69 5.80 -9.00
C GLU A 38 -2.68 6.61 -8.16
N LEU A 39 -3.19 6.02 -7.07
CA LEU A 39 -4.04 6.72 -6.11
C LEU A 39 -3.26 7.83 -5.37
N SER A 40 -2.02 7.54 -4.98
CA SER A 40 -1.15 8.50 -4.29
C SER A 40 -0.71 9.65 -5.20
N ALA A 41 -0.61 9.43 -6.52
CA ALA A 41 -0.31 10.45 -7.52
C ALA A 41 -1.44 11.48 -7.73
N LEU A 42 -2.65 11.26 -7.21
CA LEU A 42 -3.77 12.22 -7.28
C LEU A 42 -3.54 13.51 -6.46
N GLY A 43 -2.44 13.59 -5.69
CA GLY A 43 -2.06 14.78 -4.92
C GLY A 43 -2.92 15.03 -3.68
N TYR A 44 -3.61 14.00 -3.18
CA TYR A 44 -4.27 13.98 -1.87
C TYR A 44 -3.61 12.90 -1.01
N PRO A 45 -3.61 13.01 0.32
CA PRO A 45 -3.20 11.91 1.19
C PRO A 45 -4.00 10.63 0.87
N SER A 46 -3.28 9.55 0.57
CA SER A 46 -3.86 8.23 0.34
C SER A 46 -3.98 7.44 1.65
N PHE A 47 -5.15 6.83 1.82
CA PHE A 47 -5.57 6.05 2.98
C PHE A 47 -5.71 4.58 2.55
N LEU A 48 -5.09 3.67 3.29
CA LEU A 48 -5.13 2.23 2.99
C LEU A 48 -5.95 1.46 4.04
N SER A 49 -6.98 0.76 3.56
CA SER A 49 -7.98 0.09 4.39
C SER A 49 -7.80 -1.44 4.53
N ALA A 50 -6.62 -1.97 4.18
CA ALA A 50 -6.33 -3.41 4.00
C ALA A 50 -6.51 -4.32 5.24
N SER A 51 -6.39 -3.81 6.47
CA SER A 51 -6.32 -4.66 7.67
C SER A 51 -7.52 -5.60 7.86
N ASN A 52 -7.22 -6.90 8.01
CA ASN A 52 -8.14 -8.05 8.16
C ASN A 52 -9.20 -8.23 7.04
N LYS A 53 -9.06 -7.52 5.91
CA LYS A 53 -9.97 -7.64 4.77
C LYS A 53 -10.09 -9.09 4.27
N ARG A 54 -11.21 -9.41 3.64
CA ARG A 54 -11.60 -10.77 3.23
C ARG A 54 -10.66 -11.32 2.16
N PHE A 55 -10.33 -10.51 1.15
CA PHE A 55 -9.45 -10.93 0.05
C PHE A 55 -8.08 -11.46 0.55
N LEU A 56 -7.48 -10.83 1.56
CA LEU A 56 -6.24 -11.31 2.19
C LEU A 56 -6.38 -12.69 2.83
N GLY A 57 -7.58 -13.00 3.31
CA GLY A 57 -7.94 -14.30 3.86
C GLY A 57 -8.18 -15.35 2.80
N GLU A 58 -8.95 -15.02 1.77
CA GLU A 58 -9.28 -15.90 0.65
C GLU A 58 -7.99 -16.34 -0.07
N LEU A 59 -7.08 -15.41 -0.36
CA LEU A 59 -5.79 -15.68 -1.03
C LEU A 59 -4.81 -16.58 -0.24
N LEU A 60 -4.89 -16.58 1.09
CA LEU A 60 -3.98 -17.34 1.96
C LEU A 60 -4.66 -18.51 2.67
N GLY A 61 -5.96 -18.75 2.43
CA GLY A 61 -6.75 -19.72 3.17
C GLY A 61 -6.93 -19.42 4.67
N THR A 62 -6.81 -18.15 5.09
CA THR A 62 -6.79 -17.76 6.51
C THR A 62 -8.10 -17.18 7.05
N ALA A 63 -8.49 -17.65 8.23
CA ALA A 63 -9.58 -17.09 9.02
C ALA A 63 -9.26 -15.66 9.49
N VAL A 64 -10.28 -14.87 9.82
CA VAL A 64 -10.13 -13.43 10.14
C VAL A 64 -9.14 -13.12 11.28
N GLY A 65 -9.01 -14.02 12.26
CA GLY A 65 -8.04 -13.89 13.36
C GLY A 65 -6.57 -14.06 12.97
N ASP A 66 -6.29 -14.64 11.80
CA ASP A 66 -4.95 -15.00 11.33
C ASP A 66 -4.45 -14.16 10.14
N ARG A 67 -5.15 -13.07 9.82
CA ARG A 67 -4.81 -12.16 8.71
C ARG A 67 -3.80 -11.05 9.10
N ARG A 68 -3.18 -11.14 10.27
CA ARG A 68 -2.25 -10.11 10.78
C ARG A 68 -1.04 -9.94 9.89
N MET A 69 -0.35 -11.04 9.54
CA MET A 69 0.81 -11.00 8.65
C MET A 69 0.45 -10.47 7.25
N ALA A 70 -0.68 -10.92 6.69
CA ALA A 70 -1.18 -10.43 5.41
C ALA A 70 -1.51 -8.93 5.44
N SER A 71 -2.11 -8.45 6.53
CA SER A 71 -2.40 -7.03 6.75
C SER A 71 -1.12 -6.19 6.82
N HIS A 72 -0.10 -6.69 7.50
CA HIS A 72 1.20 -6.01 7.60
C HIS A 72 1.95 -6.00 6.26
N ALA A 73 1.88 -7.08 5.48
CA ALA A 73 2.44 -7.12 4.13
C ALA A 73 1.75 -6.11 3.19
N ALA A 74 0.42 -6.05 3.21
CA ALA A 74 -0.35 -5.07 2.45
C ALA A 74 -0.04 -3.62 2.87
N HIS A 75 0.06 -3.35 4.17
CA HIS A 75 0.48 -2.04 4.68
C HIS A 75 1.90 -1.67 4.24
N ALA A 76 2.85 -2.62 4.30
CA ALA A 76 4.22 -2.40 3.87
C ALA A 76 4.30 -1.98 2.40
N LEU A 77 3.60 -2.70 1.51
CA LEU A 77 3.48 -2.34 0.11
C LEU A 77 2.83 -0.96 -0.07
N GLY A 78 1.72 -0.68 0.61
CA GLY A 78 1.08 0.63 0.55
C GLY A 78 2.03 1.79 0.90
N ILE A 79 2.82 1.66 1.96
CA ILE A 79 3.80 2.68 2.36
C ILE A 79 4.84 2.90 1.24
N THR A 80 5.41 1.84 0.65
CA THR A 80 6.37 1.99 -0.47
C THR A 80 5.74 2.58 -1.72
N LYS A 81 4.42 2.45 -1.89
CA LYS A 81 3.63 3.09 -2.95
C LYS A 81 3.09 4.49 -2.60
N GLY A 82 3.49 5.05 -1.46
CA GLY A 82 3.18 6.44 -1.08
C GLY A 82 1.94 6.62 -0.19
N CYS A 83 1.29 5.55 0.29
CA CYS A 83 0.21 5.66 1.28
C CYS A 83 0.69 6.39 2.54
N ARG A 84 -0.12 7.35 3.01
CA ARG A 84 0.20 8.20 4.17
C ARG A 84 -0.63 7.92 5.41
N ILE A 85 -1.76 7.22 5.27
CA ILE A 85 -2.63 6.86 6.39
C ILE A 85 -2.96 5.37 6.32
N LEU A 86 -2.77 4.65 7.42
CA LEU A 86 -3.05 3.22 7.54
C LEU A 86 -4.20 2.96 8.52
N ARG A 87 -5.20 2.17 8.11
CA ARG A 87 -6.24 1.66 9.00
C ARG A 87 -5.85 0.27 9.52
N ALA A 88 -5.56 0.15 10.81
CA ALA A 88 -5.15 -1.10 11.44
C ALA A 88 -6.08 -1.58 12.56
N HIS A 89 -6.29 -2.90 12.65
CA HIS A 89 -6.79 -3.53 13.87
C HIS A 89 -5.63 -3.85 14.85
N ASP A 90 -4.49 -4.34 14.35
CA ASP A 90 -3.24 -4.43 15.11
C ASP A 90 -2.43 -3.15 14.95
N VAL A 91 -2.72 -2.16 15.80
CA VAL A 91 -2.05 -0.84 15.77
C VAL A 91 -0.55 -0.98 16.06
N ARG A 92 -0.14 -1.90 16.94
CA ARG A 92 1.27 -2.10 17.31
C ARG A 92 2.05 -2.73 16.17
N GLY A 93 1.48 -3.73 15.51
CA GLY A 93 2.03 -4.34 14.30
C GLY A 93 2.15 -3.33 13.17
N ALA A 94 1.07 -2.63 12.83
CA ALA A 94 1.07 -1.63 11.77
C ALA A 94 2.05 -0.46 12.02
N ARG A 95 2.17 0.06 13.26
CA ARG A 95 3.16 1.11 13.56
C ARG A 95 4.59 0.61 13.40
N ARG A 96 4.89 -0.63 13.79
CA ARG A 96 6.21 -1.26 13.59
C ARG A 96 6.53 -1.47 12.12
N THR A 97 5.55 -1.93 11.33
CA THR A 97 5.68 -2.01 9.87
C THR A 97 5.99 -0.63 9.27
N ALA A 98 5.23 0.41 9.67
CA ALA A 98 5.49 1.77 9.22
C ALA A 98 6.91 2.22 9.53
N THR A 99 7.36 2.16 10.78
CA THR A 99 8.73 2.54 11.17
C THR A 99 9.80 1.75 10.42
N MET A 100 9.62 0.45 10.22
CA MET A 100 10.60 -0.37 9.50
C MET A 100 10.72 0.03 8.02
N ILE A 101 9.58 0.27 7.35
CA ILE A 101 9.58 0.67 5.93
C ILE A 101 10.04 2.12 5.77
N GLU A 102 9.63 3.04 6.67
CA GLU A 102 10.15 4.42 6.76
C GLU A 102 11.69 4.40 6.81
N SER A 103 12.28 3.67 7.76
CA SER A 103 13.74 3.57 7.88
C SER A 103 14.43 2.90 6.68
N ILE A 104 13.80 1.91 6.01
CA ILE A 104 14.37 1.31 4.79
C ILE A 104 14.40 2.34 3.64
N LEU A 105 13.32 3.11 3.47
CA LEU A 105 13.19 4.09 2.40
C LEU A 105 14.09 5.32 2.62
N GLU A 106 14.29 5.72 3.89
CA GLU A 106 15.23 6.79 4.26
C GLU A 106 16.68 6.38 4.01
N VAL A 107 17.09 5.18 4.43
CA VAL A 107 18.45 4.65 4.21
C VAL A 107 18.81 4.53 2.72
N ALA A 108 17.83 4.25 1.85
CA ALA A 108 18.06 4.17 0.41
C ALA A 108 18.52 5.51 -0.21
N ALA A 109 18.17 6.66 0.38
CA ALA A 109 18.63 7.97 -0.09
C ALA A 109 20.12 8.24 0.21
N ASP A 110 20.66 7.63 1.27
CA ASP A 110 22.06 7.78 1.68
C ASP A 110 22.99 6.72 1.04
N PHE A 111 22.43 5.70 0.39
CA PHE A 111 23.15 4.54 -0.17
C PHE A 111 23.35 4.56 -1.70
N GLU A 112 23.11 5.68 -2.40
CA GLU A 112 23.42 5.86 -3.84
C GLU A 112 24.93 5.79 -4.21
N GLY A 113 25.76 5.23 -3.33
CA GLY A 113 27.21 5.03 -3.50
C GLY A 113 27.67 3.58 -3.64
N SER A 114 26.79 2.56 -3.64
CA SER A 114 27.23 1.16 -3.72
C SER A 114 26.34 0.22 -4.55
N ASP A 115 26.90 -0.22 -5.68
CA ASP A 115 26.55 -1.41 -6.51
C ASP A 115 25.15 -1.45 -7.18
N PRO A 116 25.05 -1.30 -8.52
CA PRO A 116 23.79 -1.38 -9.26
C PRO A 116 23.22 -2.81 -9.43
N THR A 117 23.89 -3.86 -8.94
CA THR A 117 23.44 -5.26 -9.12
C THR A 117 22.42 -5.75 -8.07
N VAL A 118 22.14 -4.96 -7.03
CA VAL A 118 21.44 -5.44 -5.81
C VAL A 118 19.89 -5.37 -5.89
N ASN A 119 19.29 -5.18 -7.06
CA ASN A 119 17.82 -5.28 -7.23
C ASN A 119 17.36 -6.51 -8.04
N PRO A 120 17.21 -7.69 -7.41
CA PRO A 120 16.74 -8.90 -8.07
C PRO A 120 15.25 -8.86 -8.48
N LEU A 121 14.46 -7.88 -8.03
CA LEU A 121 13.03 -7.77 -8.38
C LEU A 121 12.77 -7.11 -9.74
N ASN A 122 13.75 -6.38 -10.30
CA ASN A 122 13.65 -5.80 -11.64
C ASN A 122 14.23 -6.71 -12.75
N ALA A 123 14.93 -7.79 -12.40
CA ALA A 123 15.64 -8.64 -13.37
C ALA A 123 14.72 -9.52 -14.25
N ALA A 124 13.43 -9.66 -13.88
CA ALA A 124 12.50 -10.60 -14.52
C ALA A 124 11.82 -10.08 -15.81
N THR A 125 11.99 -8.79 -16.17
CA THR A 125 11.21 -8.16 -17.26
C THR A 125 11.97 -8.05 -18.60
N THR A 126 13.24 -8.44 -18.68
CA THR A 126 14.08 -8.30 -19.89
C THR A 126 14.44 -9.64 -20.58
N ALA A 127 13.71 -10.72 -20.26
CA ALA A 127 14.00 -12.08 -20.74
C ALA A 127 12.88 -12.73 -21.59
N ALA A 128 12.02 -11.92 -22.22
CA ALA A 128 11.02 -12.38 -23.19
C ALA A 128 11.00 -11.42 -24.40
N GLY A 129 11.93 -11.62 -25.34
CA GLY A 129 12.15 -10.68 -26.44
C GLY A 129 13.27 -11.06 -27.40
N ARG A 130 13.24 -12.30 -27.93
CA ARG A 130 13.88 -12.73 -29.18
C ARG A 130 13.00 -13.79 -29.84
#